data_AF-A0A6S6TX04-F1
#
_entry.id   AF-A0A6S6TX04-F1
#
_cell.length_a   1.000
_cell.length_b   1.000
_cell.length_c   1.000
_cell.angle_alpha   90.00
_cell.angle_beta   90.00
_cell.angle_gamma   90.00
#
_symmetry.space_group_name_H-M   'P 1'
#
loop_
_entity.id
_entity.type
_entity.pdbx_description
1 polymer ?
#
loop_
_entity_poly.entity_id
_entity_poly.type
_entity_poly.pdbx_seq_one_letter_code
_entity_poly.pdbx_strand_id
1 'polypeptide(L)' 'MTPIHLGRKTPIWYLEIINEANQAICVSRLTMMVRKIRIF' A
#
# COMPACT_ATOMS: atom_id res chain seq x y z
N MET A 1 -3.41 5.75 -4.69
CA MET A 1 -3.07 4.91 -3.53
C MET A 1 -3.65 5.55 -2.29
N THR A 2 -4.47 4.80 -1.54
CA THR A 2 -5.30 5.34 -0.45
C THR A 2 -5.04 4.56 0.83
N PRO A 3 -4.74 5.20 1.97
CA PRO A 3 -4.54 4.48 3.22
C PRO A 3 -5.89 3.95 3.74
N ILE A 4 -5.94 2.66 4.05
CA ILE A 4 -7.10 2.03 4.70
C ILE A 4 -6.92 2.01 6.22
N HIS A 5 -5.69 1.74 6.67
CA HIS A 5 -5.34 1.71 8.09
C HIS A 5 -3.88 2.14 8.27
N LEU A 6 -3.63 3.23 8.99
CA LEU A 6 -2.29 3.74 9.28
C LEU A 6 -1.78 3.28 10.65
N GLY A 7 -1.63 1.97 10.81
CA GLY A 7 -1.04 1.40 12.03
C GLY A 7 0.44 1.72 12.15
N ARG A 8 0.92 2.02 13.38
CA ARG A 8 2.33 2.40 13.64
C ARG A 8 3.38 1.41 13.12
N LYS A 9 3.04 0.12 13.06
CA LYS A 9 3.93 -0.98 12.64
C LYS A 9 3.49 -1.70 11.38
N THR A 10 2.20 -1.64 11.07
CA THR A 10 1.61 -2.37 9.94
C THR A 10 0.56 -1.50 9.23
N PRO A 11 0.99 -0.53 8.39
CA PRO A 11 0.08 0.19 7.52
C PRO A 11 -0.53 -0.72 6.46
N ILE A 12 -1.79 -0.47 6.12
CA ILE A 12 -2.53 -1.14 5.07
C ILE A 12 -3.01 -0.10 4.07
N TRP A 13 -2.71 -0.34 2.80
CA TRP A 13 -3.01 0.54 1.69
C TRP A 13 -3.88 -0.16 0.66
N TYR A 14 -4.78 0.62 0.10
CA TYR A 14 -5.51 0.30 -1.10
C TYR A 14 -4.77 0.89 -2.32
N LEU A 15 -4.67 0.11 -3.38
CA LEU A 15 -4.16 0.61 -4.66
C LEU A 15 -4.96 0.03 -5.84
N GLU A 16 -5.00 0.84 -6.88
CA GLU A 16 -5.54 0.48 -8.18
C GLU A 16 -4.44 0.72 -9.21
N ILE A 17 -4.32 -0.20 -10.16
CA ILE A 17 -3.53 -0.03 -11.38
C ILE A 17 -4.52 0.28 -12.49
N ILE A 18 -4.32 1.39 -13.20
CA ILE A 18 -5.16 1.85 -14.29
C ILE A 18 -4.41 1.73 -15.64
N ASN A 19 -5.14 1.44 -16.71
CA ASN A 19 -4.59 1.44 -18.07
C ASN A 19 -4.67 2.83 -18.73
N GLU A 20 -4.20 2.94 -19.97
CA GLU A 20 -4.23 4.19 -20.76
C GLU A 20 -5.65 4.70 -21.05
N ALA A 21 -6.65 3.81 -21.05
CA ALA A 21 -8.06 4.17 -21.18
C ALA A 21 -8.70 4.58 -19.83
N ASN A 22 -7.89 4.77 -18.79
CA ASN A 22 -8.31 5.15 -17.44
C ASN A 22 -9.26 4.15 -16.75
N GLN A 23 -9.13 2.86 -17.08
CA GLN A 23 -9.89 1.77 -16.48
C GLN A 23 -9.05 1.04 -15.45
N ALA A 24 -9.65 0.71 -14.30
CA ALA A 24 -8.99 -0.10 -13.27
C ALA A 24 -8.83 -1.55 -13.79
N ILE A 25 -7.58 -1.99 -13.92
CA ILE A 25 -7.22 -3.33 -14.40
C ILE A 25 -6.75 -4.26 -13.28
N CYS A 26 -6.34 -3.70 -12.14
CA CYS A 26 -5.97 -4.47 -10.96
C CYS A 26 -6.29 -3.66 -9.70
N VAL A 27 -6.89 -4.34 -8.73
CA VAL A 27 -7.17 -3.80 -7.41
C VAL A 27 -6.43 -4.67 -6.41
N SER A 28 -5.64 -4.06 -5.54
CA SER A 28 -4.85 -4.80 -4.56
C SER A 28 -4.80 -4.09 -3.22
N ARG A 29 -4.53 -4.88 -2.17
CA ARG A 29 -4.31 -4.42 -0.81
C ARG A 29 -2.87 -4.70 -0.41
N LEU A 30 -2.12 -3.63 -0.19
CA LEU A 30 -0.74 -3.71 0.25
C LEU A 30 -0.65 -3.62 1.78
N THR A 31 -0.11 -4.66 2.41
CA THR A 31 0.22 -4.66 3.83
C THR A 31 1.74 -4.55 3.97
N MET A 32 2.21 -3.51 4.65
CA MET A 32 3.65 -3.26 4.82
C MET A 32 4.04 -3.30 6.28
N MET A 33 5.24 -3.79 6.55
CA MET A 33 5.83 -3.73 7.88
C MET A 33 6.77 -2.54 8.00
N VAL A 34 6.49 -1.64 8.94
CA VAL A 34 7.39 -0.53 9.29
C VAL A 34 8.23 -0.95 10.49
N ARG A 35 9.55 -0.87 10.34
CA ARG A 35 10.54 -1.19 11.38
C ARG A 35 11.65 -0.14 11.35
N LYS A 36 12.24 0.10 12.53
CA LYS A 36 13.45 0.91 12.61
C LYS A 36 14.60 0.13 11.98
N ILE A 37 15.44 0.82 11.21
CA ILE A 37 16.71 0.26 10.73
C ILE A 37 17.54 -0.10 11.95
N ARG A 38 18.14 -1.29 11.92
CA ARG A 38 19.06 -1.76 12.95
C ARG A 38 20.47 -1.62 12.39
N ILE A 39 21.28 -0.76 12.99
CA ILE A 39 22.71 -0.60 12.67
C ILE A 39 23.47 -1.13 13.88
N PHE A 40 23.99 -2.36 13.78
CA PHE A 40 24.95 -2.97 14.71
C PHE A 40 26.03 -3.62 13.87
#